data_AF-G0LN90-F1
#
_entry.id   AF-G0LN90-F1
#
_cell.length_a   1.000
_cell.length_b   1.000
_cell.length_c   1.000
_cell.angle_alpha   90.00
_cell.angle_beta   90.00
_cell.angle_gamma   90.00
#
_symmetry.space_group_name_H-M   'P 1'
#
loop_
_entity.id
_entity.type
_entity.pdbx_description
1 polymer ?
#
loop_
_entity_poly.entity_id
_entity_poly.type
_entity_poly.pdbx_seq_one_letter_code
_entity_poly.pdbx_strand_id
1 'polypeptide(L)'
;MEIEYIYHSAYVEDIPSIKQGGLRPSNQTYRDDIETKLQVVAYKNEICLPINRQDCVFCYPSLRHGVNMGSFATKDAGSLRLQLLHEGLVVIDAKPFQEKLYVGDFDLFSDIIEFSIVGSDDYERALMIYAESLTPVAEFSSIQEIDAEFSIPEILVEGKIGADQVVEVILRKEILGSGYFTSYSALPSE
;
A
#
# COMPACT_ATOMS: atom_id res chain seq x y z
N MET A 1 22.99 -11.06 4.83
CA MET A 1 22.35 -10.76 3.54
C MET A 1 21.17 -9.91 3.90
N GLU A 2 21.34 -8.59 3.87
CA GLU A 2 20.22 -7.67 4.09
C GLU A 2 19.34 -7.81 2.85
N ILE A 3 18.15 -8.31 3.10
CA ILE A 3 17.14 -8.52 2.08
C ILE A 3 16.14 -7.40 2.26
N GLU A 4 16.04 -6.53 1.27
CA GLU A 4 15.36 -5.24 1.35
C GLU A 4 14.09 -5.33 0.50
N TYR A 5 13.09 -6.01 1.04
CA TYR A 5 11.82 -6.21 0.36
C TYR A 5 10.76 -5.22 0.83
N ILE A 6 9.95 -4.76 -0.11
CA ILE A 6 8.70 -4.05 0.16
C ILE A 6 7.52 -4.87 -0.34
N TYR A 7 6.34 -4.58 0.18
CA TYR A 7 5.15 -5.41 -0.02
C TYR A 7 4.01 -4.60 -0.62
N HIS A 8 3.34 -5.12 -1.64
CA HIS A 8 2.15 -4.49 -2.22
C HIS A 8 0.94 -5.41 -2.08
N SER A 9 -0.19 -4.90 -1.60
CA SER A 9 -1.45 -5.68 -1.60
C SER A 9 -2.11 -5.56 -2.96
N ALA A 10 -2.50 -6.70 -3.53
CA ALA A 10 -3.21 -6.78 -4.79
C ALA A 10 -4.32 -7.82 -4.72
N TYR A 11 -5.39 -7.60 -5.49
CA TYR A 11 -6.40 -8.63 -5.68
C TYR A 11 -5.78 -9.84 -6.38
N VAL A 12 -6.19 -11.04 -5.97
CA VAL A 12 -5.67 -12.28 -6.56
C VAL A 12 -5.89 -12.34 -8.07
N GLU A 13 -6.98 -11.76 -8.59
CA GLU A 13 -7.23 -11.65 -10.04
C GLU A 13 -6.19 -10.81 -10.80
N ASP A 14 -5.56 -9.84 -10.14
CA ASP A 14 -4.58 -8.94 -10.76
C ASP A 14 -3.18 -9.56 -10.80
N ILE A 15 -2.90 -10.54 -9.93
CA ILE A 15 -1.59 -11.20 -9.81
C ILE A 15 -1.01 -11.71 -11.14
N PRO A 16 -1.76 -12.39 -12.03
CA PRO A 16 -1.24 -12.82 -13.33
C PRO A 16 -0.75 -11.64 -14.17
N SER A 17 -1.47 -10.52 -14.17
CA SER A 17 -1.09 -9.31 -14.90
C SER A 17 0.14 -8.64 -14.29
N ILE A 18 0.24 -8.61 -12.96
CA ILE A 18 1.38 -8.06 -12.22
C ILE A 18 2.65 -8.86 -12.52
N LYS A 19 2.54 -10.20 -12.54
CA LYS A 19 3.67 -11.07 -12.89
C LYS A 19 4.15 -10.89 -14.34
N GLN A 20 3.29 -10.43 -15.25
CA GLN A 20 3.65 -10.21 -16.65
C GLN A 20 4.13 -8.78 -16.93
N GLY A 21 3.48 -7.79 -16.32
CA GLY A 21 3.65 -6.37 -16.66
C GLY A 21 4.17 -5.49 -15.54
N GLY A 22 4.34 -6.03 -14.33
CA GLY A 22 4.71 -5.29 -13.14
C GLY A 22 3.54 -4.51 -12.52
N LEU A 23 3.87 -3.63 -11.58
CA LEU A 23 2.92 -2.72 -10.94
C LEU A 23 3.00 -1.33 -11.59
N ARG A 24 1.85 -0.67 -11.66
CA ARG A 24 1.72 0.70 -12.15
C ARG A 24 1.06 1.56 -11.09
N PRO A 25 1.29 2.88 -11.11
CA PRO A 25 0.52 3.80 -10.29
C PRO A 25 -0.97 3.56 -10.47
N SER A 26 -1.72 3.54 -9.36
CA SER A 26 -3.11 3.11 -9.39
C SER A 26 -3.99 4.19 -10.03
N ASN A 27 -4.88 3.81 -10.95
CA ASN A 27 -5.89 4.70 -11.52
C ASN A 27 -7.12 4.84 -10.57
N GLN A 28 -6.91 5.06 -9.27
CA GLN A 28 -8.01 5.12 -8.30
C GLN A 28 -8.67 6.51 -8.31
N THR A 29 -9.82 6.59 -8.96
CA THR A 29 -10.60 7.83 -9.18
C THR A 29 -11.02 8.60 -7.93
N TYR A 30 -11.06 7.98 -6.75
CA TYR A 30 -11.41 8.69 -5.50
C TYR A 30 -10.22 9.38 -4.86
N ARG A 31 -8.99 8.90 -5.10
CA ARG A 31 -7.78 9.55 -4.59
C ARG A 31 -7.47 10.81 -5.37
N ASP A 32 -7.82 10.87 -6.65
CA ASP A 32 -7.46 12.00 -7.53
C ASP A 32 -7.87 13.38 -6.98
N ASP A 33 -9.04 13.50 -6.35
CA ASP A 33 -9.48 14.76 -5.74
C ASP A 33 -8.66 15.11 -4.48
N ILE A 34 -8.40 14.11 -3.61
CA ILE A 34 -7.56 14.28 -2.42
C ILE A 34 -6.12 14.64 -2.82
N GLU A 35 -5.56 13.98 -3.82
CA GLU A 35 -4.21 14.23 -4.31
C GLU A 35 -4.09 15.61 -4.96
N THR A 36 -5.10 16.03 -5.74
CA THR A 36 -5.15 17.39 -6.29
C THR A 36 -5.21 18.44 -5.17
N LYS A 37 -6.03 18.20 -4.14
CA LYS A 37 -6.15 19.09 -2.99
C LYS A 37 -4.88 19.13 -2.16
N LEU A 38 -4.20 17.99 -1.99
CA LEU A 38 -2.90 17.91 -1.32
C LEU A 38 -1.88 18.81 -1.99
N GLN A 39 -1.78 18.75 -3.33
CA GLN A 39 -0.88 19.63 -4.10
C GLN A 39 -1.22 21.12 -3.90
N VAL A 40 -2.51 21.46 -3.91
CA VAL A 40 -2.98 22.85 -3.70
C VAL A 40 -2.64 23.35 -2.29
N VAL A 41 -2.91 22.54 -1.26
CA VAL A 41 -2.65 22.89 0.14
C VAL A 41 -1.15 23.02 0.38
N ALA A 42 -0.34 22.09 -0.13
CA ALA A 42 1.11 22.16 -0.03
C ALA A 42 1.65 23.45 -0.69
N TYR A 43 1.20 23.76 -1.91
CA TYR A 43 1.60 24.98 -2.61
C TYR A 43 1.23 26.25 -1.84
N LYS A 44 -0.01 26.35 -1.33
CA LYS A 44 -0.47 27.51 -0.55
C LYS A 44 0.31 27.74 0.75
N ASN A 45 0.82 26.66 1.34
CA ASN A 45 1.56 26.69 2.61
C ASN A 45 3.07 26.59 2.43
N GLU A 46 3.58 26.77 1.20
CA GLU A 46 5.01 26.73 0.87
C GLU A 46 5.71 25.40 1.24
N ILE A 47 4.94 24.29 1.26
CA ILE A 47 5.46 22.94 1.50
C ILE A 47 5.90 22.35 0.16
N CYS A 48 7.17 21.92 0.09
CA CYS A 48 7.70 21.23 -1.07
C CYS A 48 7.37 19.73 -0.98
N LEU A 49 6.38 19.28 -1.76
CA LEU A 49 6.12 17.85 -1.90
C LEU A 49 7.29 17.20 -2.66
N PRO A 50 7.96 16.18 -2.08
CA PRO A 50 9.09 15.54 -2.74
C PRO A 50 8.65 14.63 -3.89
N ILE A 51 7.36 14.29 -4.00
CA ILE A 51 6.79 13.36 -4.98
C ILE A 51 5.42 13.77 -5.47
N ASN A 52 5.07 13.30 -6.67
CA ASN A 52 3.68 13.17 -7.10
C ASN A 52 3.14 11.77 -6.77
N ARG A 53 2.28 11.68 -5.76
CA ARG A 53 1.67 10.42 -5.33
C ARG A 53 0.81 9.75 -6.41
N GLN A 54 0.23 10.52 -7.33
CA GLN A 54 -0.54 9.97 -8.46
C GLN A 54 0.34 9.15 -9.42
N ASP A 55 1.64 9.43 -9.43
CA ASP A 55 2.62 8.69 -10.23
C ASP A 55 3.34 7.60 -9.41
N CYS A 56 2.84 7.24 -8.22
CA CYS A 56 3.49 6.27 -7.34
C CYS A 56 2.76 4.93 -7.25
N VAL A 57 3.53 3.87 -7.03
CA VAL A 57 3.05 2.59 -6.50
C VAL A 57 3.17 2.62 -4.97
N PHE A 58 2.09 2.26 -4.28
CA PHE A 58 2.03 2.21 -2.82
C PHE A 58 2.42 0.83 -2.30
N CYS A 59 3.30 0.78 -1.31
CA CYS A 59 3.86 -0.42 -0.72
C CYS A 59 3.91 -0.31 0.81
N TYR A 60 4.32 -1.39 1.45
CA TYR A 60 4.49 -1.49 2.89
C TYR A 60 5.93 -1.93 3.21
N PRO A 61 6.51 -1.44 4.32
CA PRO A 61 7.91 -1.72 4.67
C PRO A 61 8.13 -3.15 5.19
N SER A 62 7.07 -3.83 5.63
CA SER A 62 7.18 -5.19 6.15
C SER A 62 5.98 -6.07 5.79
N LEU A 63 6.20 -7.38 5.85
CA LEU A 63 5.15 -8.38 5.67
C LEU A 63 4.02 -8.17 6.67
N ARG A 64 4.34 -7.79 7.92
CA ARG A 64 3.34 -7.50 8.96
C ARG A 64 2.39 -6.39 8.51
N HIS A 65 2.92 -5.28 8.01
CA HIS A 65 2.10 -4.17 7.51
C HIS A 65 1.29 -4.58 6.27
N GLY A 66 1.92 -5.27 5.31
CA GLY A 66 1.18 -5.80 4.15
C GLY A 66 0.01 -6.70 4.57
N VAL A 67 0.22 -7.56 5.57
CA VAL A 67 -0.82 -8.43 6.12
C VAL A 67 -1.93 -7.63 6.82
N ASN A 68 -1.58 -6.66 7.65
CA ASN A 68 -2.57 -5.88 8.39
C ASN A 68 -3.41 -4.98 7.46
N MET A 69 -2.76 -4.36 6.46
CA MET A 69 -3.40 -3.37 5.58
C MET A 69 -4.24 -3.99 4.46
N GLY A 70 -3.92 -5.21 4.00
CA GLY A 70 -4.75 -5.93 3.03
C GLY A 70 -6.09 -6.46 3.57
N SER A 71 -6.61 -5.83 4.62
CA SER A 71 -7.92 -6.07 5.22
C SER A 71 -8.90 -4.91 4.91
N PHE A 72 -8.39 -3.79 4.37
CA PHE A 72 -9.15 -2.58 4.09
C PHE A 72 -9.54 -2.46 2.61
N ALA A 73 -10.31 -3.42 2.10
CA ALA A 73 -10.99 -3.27 0.81
C ALA A 73 -12.38 -2.67 1.00
N THR A 74 -12.48 -1.34 1.14
CA THR A 74 -13.74 -0.64 0.87
C THR A 74 -13.83 -0.31 -0.61
N LYS A 75 -14.28 -1.29 -1.40
CA LYS A 75 -15.11 -1.03 -2.57
C LYS A 75 -16.48 -1.62 -2.27
N ASP A 76 -17.47 -0.74 -2.20
CA ASP A 76 -18.88 -1.02 -1.93
C ASP A 76 -19.23 -1.32 -0.46
N ALA A 77 -19.44 -0.23 0.30
CA ALA A 77 -20.40 -0.22 1.40
C ALA A 77 -21.79 -0.55 0.82
N GLY A 78 -22.10 -1.84 0.64
CA GLY A 78 -23.41 -2.25 0.15
C GLY A 78 -23.58 -3.67 -0.37
N SER A 79 -22.53 -4.49 -0.51
CA SER A 79 -22.75 -5.88 -0.93
C SER A 79 -21.97 -6.87 -0.08
N LEU A 80 -22.61 -8.01 0.17
CA LEU A 80 -22.08 -9.25 0.77
C LEU A 80 -20.79 -9.80 0.09
N ARG A 81 -20.11 -9.05 -0.78
CA ARG A 81 -18.81 -9.36 -1.39
C ARG A 81 -17.60 -9.02 -0.51
N LEU A 82 -17.77 -8.26 0.57
CA LEU A 82 -16.71 -7.90 1.51
C LEU A 82 -16.03 -9.12 2.19
N GLN A 83 -16.62 -10.31 2.10
CA GLN A 83 -16.05 -11.55 2.65
C GLN A 83 -15.25 -12.38 1.62
N LEU A 84 -15.17 -11.97 0.34
CA LEU A 84 -14.65 -12.82 -0.75
C LEU A 84 -13.56 -12.17 -1.63
N LEU A 85 -13.12 -10.96 -1.33
CA LEU A 85 -11.98 -10.36 -2.04
C LEU A 85 -10.69 -10.95 -1.45
N HIS A 86 -10.21 -12.03 -2.07
CA HIS A 86 -8.92 -12.58 -1.72
C HIS A 86 -7.83 -11.59 -2.14
N GLU A 87 -7.09 -11.08 -1.17
CA GLU A 87 -5.90 -10.27 -1.41
C GLU A 87 -4.63 -11.13 -1.26
N GLY A 88 -3.73 -10.97 -2.22
CA GLY A 88 -2.37 -11.49 -2.19
C GLY A 88 -1.38 -10.37 -1.88
N LEU A 89 -0.22 -10.74 -1.33
CA LEU A 89 0.90 -9.83 -1.16
C LEU A 89 1.96 -10.11 -2.21
N VAL A 90 2.30 -9.07 -2.96
CA VAL A 90 3.40 -9.07 -3.92
C VAL A 90 4.66 -8.63 -3.19
N VAL A 91 5.68 -9.47 -3.18
CA VAL A 91 6.99 -9.19 -2.59
C VAL A 91 7.89 -8.62 -3.67
N ILE A 92 8.46 -7.46 -3.41
CA ILE A 92 9.20 -6.67 -4.39
C ILE A 92 10.63 -6.45 -3.91
N ASP A 93 11.61 -6.70 -4.78
CA ASP A 93 13.00 -6.27 -4.56
C ASP A 93 13.06 -4.74 -4.66
N ALA A 94 13.28 -4.09 -3.51
CA ALA A 94 13.27 -2.65 -3.43
C ALA A 94 14.62 -2.03 -3.86
N LYS A 95 15.70 -2.84 -3.93
CA LYS A 95 17.07 -2.41 -4.20
C LYS A 95 17.22 -1.48 -5.41
N PRO A 96 16.57 -1.72 -6.56
CA PRO A 96 16.69 -0.85 -7.73
C PRO A 96 16.06 0.54 -7.55
N PHE A 97 15.28 0.76 -6.48
CA PHE A 97 14.47 1.96 -6.29
C PHE A 97 14.97 2.87 -5.19
N GLN A 98 16.13 2.62 -4.57
CA GLN A 98 16.59 3.36 -3.37
C GLN A 98 16.42 4.89 -3.47
N GLU A 99 16.82 5.49 -4.61
CA GLU A 99 16.74 6.94 -4.84
C GLU A 99 15.32 7.45 -5.16
N LYS A 100 14.33 6.57 -5.22
CA LYS A 100 12.94 6.82 -5.61
C LYS A 100 11.93 6.33 -4.56
N LEU A 101 12.42 5.99 -3.38
CA LEU A 101 11.59 5.56 -2.26
C LEU A 101 11.32 6.73 -1.34
N TYR A 102 10.06 6.83 -0.97
CA TYR A 102 9.57 7.81 -0.02
C TYR A 102 8.66 7.10 0.98
N VAL A 103 8.51 7.70 2.15
CA VAL A 103 7.60 7.22 3.18
C VAL A 103 6.64 8.34 3.55
N GLY A 104 5.40 7.98 3.80
CA GLY A 104 4.41 8.82 4.47
C GLY A 104 3.71 8.05 5.58
N ASP A 105 3.08 8.79 6.49
CA ASP A 105 2.25 8.21 7.54
C ASP A 105 0.82 8.00 7.03
N PHE A 106 0.44 6.75 6.77
CA PHE A 106 -0.88 6.43 6.25
C PHE A 106 -1.99 6.71 7.26
N ASP A 107 -1.72 6.73 8.57
CA ASP A 107 -2.74 7.08 9.56
C ASP A 107 -3.25 8.50 9.31
N LEU A 108 -2.34 9.44 9.05
CA LEU A 108 -2.69 10.81 8.67
C LEU A 108 -3.47 10.86 7.34
N PHE A 109 -3.12 10.01 6.37
CA PHE A 109 -3.86 9.95 5.10
C PHE A 109 -5.25 9.33 5.26
N SER A 110 -5.40 8.36 6.16
CA SER A 110 -6.68 7.76 6.53
C SER A 110 -7.61 8.81 7.16
N ASP A 111 -7.09 9.65 8.05
CA ASP A 111 -7.85 10.77 8.64
C ASP A 111 -8.35 11.73 7.56
N ILE A 112 -7.52 12.04 6.55
CA ILE A 112 -7.93 12.89 5.41
C ILE A 112 -9.10 12.27 4.66
N ILE A 113 -9.08 10.95 4.43
CA ILE A 113 -10.19 10.24 3.78
C ILE A 113 -11.45 10.36 4.64
N GLU A 114 -11.37 10.12 5.95
CA GLU A 114 -12.52 10.25 6.85
C GLU A 114 -13.09 11.67 6.84
N PHE A 115 -12.23 12.68 7.02
CA PHE A 115 -12.59 14.10 7.00
C PHE A 115 -13.22 14.54 5.67
N SER A 116 -12.79 13.96 4.55
CA SER A 116 -13.38 14.23 3.23
C SER A 116 -14.82 13.74 3.12
N ILE A 117 -15.15 12.62 3.80
CA ILE A 117 -16.47 12.01 3.78
C ILE A 117 -17.42 12.77 4.71
N VAL A 118 -16.96 13.13 5.91
CA VAL A 118 -17.80 13.80 6.92
C VAL A 118 -17.89 15.32 6.74
N GLY A 119 -17.02 15.92 5.92
CA GLY A 119 -16.96 17.36 5.69
C GLY A 119 -16.40 18.13 6.89
N SER A 120 -15.23 17.72 7.39
CA SER A 120 -14.58 18.33 8.57
C SER A 120 -13.82 19.62 8.23
N ASP A 121 -13.86 20.59 9.15
CA ASP A 121 -13.04 21.81 9.09
C ASP A 121 -11.53 21.51 9.26
N ASP A 122 -11.18 20.35 9.83
CA ASP A 122 -9.79 19.92 10.02
C ASP A 122 -9.16 19.31 8.75
N TYR A 123 -9.92 19.15 7.68
CA TYR A 123 -9.48 18.49 6.44
C TYR A 123 -8.22 19.13 5.82
N GLU A 124 -8.19 20.46 5.70
CA GLU A 124 -7.03 21.17 5.13
C GLU A 124 -5.79 21.08 6.03
N ARG A 125 -5.99 21.09 7.36
CA ARG A 125 -4.91 20.89 8.33
C ARG A 125 -4.33 19.49 8.23
N ALA A 126 -5.17 18.46 8.08
CA ALA A 126 -4.72 17.08 7.91
C ALA A 126 -3.89 16.91 6.62
N LEU A 127 -4.33 17.50 5.50
CA LEU A 127 -3.55 17.54 4.25
C LEU A 127 -2.17 18.17 4.45
N MET A 128 -2.10 19.27 5.18
CA MET A 128 -0.85 19.97 5.46
C MET A 128 0.12 19.11 6.29
N ILE A 129 -0.35 18.53 7.40
CA ILE A 129 0.47 17.66 8.27
C ILE A 129 0.94 16.43 7.48
N TYR A 130 0.07 15.87 6.64
CA TYR A 130 0.45 14.75 5.79
C TYR A 130 1.52 15.13 4.76
N ALA A 131 1.39 16.29 4.11
CA ALA A 131 2.38 16.80 3.17
C ALA A 131 3.78 16.94 3.81
N GLU A 132 3.83 17.40 5.06
CA GLU A 132 5.07 17.53 5.85
C GLU A 132 5.66 16.17 6.26
N SER A 133 4.83 15.13 6.39
CA SER A 133 5.28 13.79 6.77
C SER A 133 6.02 13.05 5.65
N LEU A 134 5.87 13.48 4.40
CA LEU A 134 6.46 12.81 3.24
C LEU A 134 7.97 13.03 3.19
N THR A 135 8.74 11.95 3.35
CA THR A 135 10.20 12.01 3.43
C THR A 135 10.87 10.99 2.51
N PRO A 136 11.99 11.33 1.87
CA PRO A 136 12.79 10.36 1.12
C PRO A 136 13.41 9.30 2.04
N VAL A 137 13.45 8.05 1.58
CA VAL A 137 14.13 6.95 2.28
C VAL A 137 15.60 6.95 1.85
N ALA A 138 16.51 7.30 2.76
CA ALA A 138 17.93 7.42 2.44
C ALA A 138 18.62 6.06 2.17
N GLU A 139 18.24 5.04 2.94
CA GLU A 139 18.79 3.69 2.85
C GLU A 139 17.79 2.65 3.35
N PHE A 140 17.98 1.39 2.97
CA PHE A 140 17.02 0.34 3.27
C PHE A 140 17.06 -0.14 4.73
N SER A 141 18.19 0.03 5.44
CA SER A 141 18.24 -0.05 6.89
C SER A 141 17.17 0.85 7.52
N SER A 142 16.95 2.03 6.96
CA SER A 142 15.91 2.96 7.41
C SER A 142 14.49 2.44 7.18
N ILE A 143 14.24 1.51 6.23
CA ILE A 143 12.89 0.92 6.07
C ILE A 143 12.50 0.11 7.31
N GLN A 144 13.46 -0.57 7.94
CA GLN A 144 13.21 -1.30 9.19
C GLN A 144 12.99 -0.35 10.37
N GLU A 145 13.69 0.79 10.38
CA GLU A 145 13.50 1.84 11.38
C GLU A 145 12.13 2.51 11.21
N ILE A 146 11.71 2.78 9.97
CA ILE A 146 10.38 3.26 9.60
C ILE A 146 9.29 2.33 10.14
N ASP A 147 9.47 1.00 10.04
CA ASP A 147 8.54 0.01 10.59
C ASP A 147 8.32 0.13 12.12
N ALA A 148 9.27 0.75 12.83
CA ALA A 148 9.25 0.97 14.26
C ALA A 148 8.80 2.38 14.66
N GLU A 149 9.04 3.38 13.81
CA GLU A 149 8.72 4.79 14.08
C GLU A 149 7.26 5.14 13.74
N PHE A 150 6.73 4.59 12.65
CA PHE A 150 5.37 4.89 12.18
C PHE A 150 4.37 3.83 12.64
N SER A 151 3.16 4.28 12.98
CA SER A 151 2.05 3.39 13.34
C SER A 151 1.54 2.63 12.11
N ILE A 152 1.31 3.33 10.99
CA ILE A 152 1.00 2.74 9.69
C ILE A 152 1.83 3.41 8.58
N PRO A 153 3.06 2.95 8.32
CA PRO A 153 3.87 3.48 7.22
C PRO A 153 3.34 3.07 5.84
N GLU A 154 3.28 4.02 4.91
CA GLU A 154 3.08 3.80 3.47
C GLU A 154 4.38 4.13 2.73
N ILE A 155 4.94 3.14 2.03
CA ILE A 155 6.08 3.32 1.14
C ILE A 155 5.57 3.71 -0.24
N LEU A 156 6.22 4.69 -0.84
CA LEU A 156 5.88 5.26 -2.13
C LEU A 156 7.04 5.05 -3.09
N VAL A 157 6.77 4.34 -4.18
CA VAL A 157 7.73 4.12 -5.25
C VAL A 157 7.31 4.93 -6.46
N GLU A 158 8.10 5.93 -6.84
CA GLU A 158 7.79 6.76 -8.00
C GLU A 158 7.90 5.96 -9.32
N GLY A 159 6.85 6.05 -10.13
CA GLY A 159 6.73 5.39 -11.42
C GLY A 159 6.20 3.96 -11.33
N LYS A 160 6.63 3.13 -12.29
CA LYS A 160 6.25 1.71 -12.37
C LYS A 160 7.29 0.82 -11.71
N ILE A 161 6.84 -0.31 -11.16
CA ILE A 161 7.70 -1.41 -10.71
C ILE A 161 7.63 -2.50 -11.77
N GLY A 162 8.77 -2.91 -12.33
CA GLY A 162 8.82 -3.94 -13.37
C GLY A 162 8.48 -5.34 -12.83
N ALA A 163 8.07 -6.23 -13.73
CA ALA A 163 7.80 -7.62 -13.38
C ALA A 163 9.05 -8.36 -12.88
N ASP A 164 10.24 -7.93 -13.32
CA ASP A 164 11.54 -8.45 -12.91
C ASP A 164 11.92 -8.11 -11.46
N GLN A 165 11.24 -7.14 -10.84
CA GLN A 165 11.38 -6.85 -9.41
C GLN A 165 10.39 -7.62 -8.53
N VAL A 166 9.41 -8.34 -9.12
CA VAL A 166 8.48 -9.17 -8.36
C VAL A 166 9.18 -10.49 -8.00
N VAL A 167 9.53 -10.65 -6.74
CA VAL A 167 10.30 -11.80 -6.23
C VAL A 167 9.38 -12.97 -5.91
N GLU A 168 8.28 -12.68 -5.22
CA GLU A 168 7.34 -13.69 -4.73
C GLU A 168 5.91 -13.13 -4.68
N VAL A 169 4.93 -14.03 -4.70
CA VAL A 169 3.55 -13.69 -4.34
C VAL A 169 3.09 -14.61 -3.23
N ILE A 170 2.68 -14.00 -2.11
CA ILE A 170 2.14 -14.68 -0.94
C ILE A 170 0.62 -14.58 -1.02
N LEU A 171 -0.04 -15.72 -1.25
CA LEU A 171 -1.49 -15.79 -1.27
C LEU A 171 -1.99 -16.07 0.14
N ARG A 172 -2.89 -15.22 0.65
CA ARG A 172 -3.54 -15.50 1.93
C ARG A 172 -4.48 -16.68 1.74
N LYS A 173 -4.21 -17.76 2.45
CA LYS A 173 -5.17 -18.86 2.56
C LYS A 173 -6.32 -18.39 3.45
N GLU A 174 -7.52 -18.41 2.91
CA GLU A 174 -8.74 -18.21 3.70
C GLU A 174 -8.80 -19.33 4.75
N ILE A 175 -8.55 -18.99 6.02
CA ILE A 175 -8.91 -19.88 7.13
C ILE A 175 -10.34 -19.48 7.46
N LEU A 176 -11.31 -20.16 6.83
CA LEU A 176 -12.70 -20.09 7.24
C LEU A 176 -12.78 -20.51 8.71
N GLY A 177 -12.86 -19.54 9.60
CA GLY A 177 -13.08 -19.72 11.03
C GLY A 177 -14.51 -20.16 11.30
N SER A 178 -14.90 -21.33 10.78
CA SER A 178 -16.11 -22.02 11.18
C SER A 178 -15.88 -23.54 11.17
N GLY A 179 -15.00 -24.01 12.06
CA GLY A 179 -14.98 -25.40 12.52
C GLY A 179 -14.44 -26.44 11.53
N TYR A 180 -13.62 -27.33 12.09
CA TYR A 180 -13.09 -28.55 11.49
C TYR A 180 -11.93 -28.38 10.50
N PHE A 181 -10.74 -28.74 10.99
CA PHE A 181 -9.68 -29.32 10.19
C PHE A 181 -10.27 -30.45 9.33
N THR A 182 -10.55 -30.18 8.06
CA THR A 182 -10.58 -31.25 7.06
C THR A 182 -9.16 -31.38 6.53
N SER A 183 -8.46 -32.41 6.99
CA SER A 183 -7.28 -32.92 6.32
C SER A 183 -7.63 -33.16 4.86
N TYR A 184 -6.84 -32.64 3.93
CA TYR A 184 -6.92 -33.07 2.53
C TYR A 184 -6.87 -34.60 2.48
N SER A 185 -7.78 -35.21 1.72
CA SER A 185 -7.63 -36.61 1.34
C SER A 185 -6.26 -36.78 0.71
N ALA A 186 -5.43 -37.66 1.28
CA ALA A 186 -4.18 -38.06 0.67
C ALA A 186 -4.46 -38.41 -0.80
N LEU A 187 -3.65 -37.86 -1.71
CA LEU A 187 -3.66 -38.29 -3.10
C LEU A 187 -3.56 -39.82 -3.13
N PRO A 188 -4.37 -40.52 -3.93
CA PRO A 188 -4.20 -41.96 -4.07
C PRO A 188 -2.79 -42.22 -4.59
N SER A 189 -2.01 -42.94 -3.79
CA SER A 189 -0.75 -43.53 -4.21
C SER A 189 -1.04 -44.60 -5.26
N GLU A 190 -0.45 -44.42 -6.45
CA GLU A 190 -0.28 -45.34 -7.60
C GLU A 190 -1.42 -46.31 -7.96
#